data_AF-A0AAE2JV08-F1
#
_entry.id   AF-A0AAE2JV08-F1
#
_cell.length_a   1.000
_cell.length_b   1.000
_cell.length_c   1.000
_cell.angle_alpha   90.00
_cell.angle_beta   90.00
_cell.angle_gamma   90.00
#
_symmetry.space_group_name_H-M   'P 1'
#
loop_
_entity.id
_entity.type
_entity.pdbx_description
1 polymer ?
#
loop_
_entity_poly.entity_id
_entity_poly.type
_entity_poly.pdbx_seq_one_letter_code
_entity_poly.pdbx_strand_id
1 'polypeptide(L)' 'MTVDWTAVDGATSYKVYRGSEKVFYKEVTEPKCTLTGIAPDTKLTVNVSAVNSAGESPMTEIETRTKPVEA' A
#
# COMPACT_ATOMS: atom_id res chain seq x y z
N MET A 1 6.30 -8.66 -3.11
CA MET A 1 5.39 -7.94 -4.03
C MET A 1 5.60 -6.45 -3.83
N THR A 2 5.75 -5.65 -4.88
CA THR A 2 5.86 -4.19 -4.73
C THR A 2 4.58 -3.55 -5.24
N VAL A 3 4.09 -2.57 -4.50
CA VAL A 3 2.97 -1.72 -4.92
C VAL A 3 3.50 -0.29 -5.01
N ASP A 4 3.24 0.33 -6.14
CA ASP A 4 3.65 1.70 -6.47
C ASP A 4 2.38 2.52 -6.75
N TRP A 5 2.39 3.79 -6.39
CA TRP A 5 1.28 4.71 -6.63
C TRP A 5 1.79 6.08 -7.07
N THR A 6 0.88 6.93 -7.53
CA THR A 6 1.20 8.31 -7.88
C THR A 6 1.51 9.12 -6.63
N ALA A 7 2.63 9.83 -6.61
CA ALA A 7 2.96 10.74 -5.52
C ALA A 7 1.88 11.83 -5.39
N VAL A 8 1.50 12.14 -4.14
CA VAL A 8 0.55 13.20 -3.82
C VAL A 8 1.34 14.46 -3.48
N ASP A 9 1.00 15.57 -4.12
CA ASP A 9 1.67 16.85 -3.86
C ASP A 9 1.49 17.29 -2.40
N GLY A 10 2.58 17.76 -1.80
CA GLY A 10 2.61 18.12 -0.38
C GLY A 10 2.54 16.96 0.62
N ALA A 11 2.55 15.70 0.18
CA ALA A 11 2.68 14.55 1.08
C ALA A 11 4.13 14.39 1.58
N THR A 12 4.31 14.21 2.88
CA THR A 12 5.61 13.92 3.49
C THR A 12 5.83 12.42 3.70
N SER A 13 4.74 11.66 3.80
CA SER A 13 4.75 10.21 3.95
C SER A 13 3.43 9.60 3.50
N TYR A 14 3.39 8.27 3.49
CA TYR A 14 2.22 7.48 3.13
C TYR A 14 2.04 6.34 4.12
N LYS A 15 0.84 6.18 4.67
CA LYS A 15 0.48 5.00 5.46
C LYS A 15 -0.11 3.94 4.54
N VAL A 16 0.39 2.72 4.70
CA VAL A 16 -0.03 1.55 3.93
C VAL A 16 -0.79 0.61 4.84
N TYR A 17 -1.94 0.17 4.35
CA TYR A 17 -2.85 -0.73 5.04
C TYR A 17 -3.14 -1.95 4.16
N ARG A 18 -3.44 -3.09 4.77
CA ARG A 18 -3.62 -4.37 4.06
C ARG A 18 -4.94 -5.05 4.42
N GLY A 19 -5.46 -5.79 3.44
CA GLY A 19 -6.65 -6.61 3.60
C GLY A 19 -7.93 -5.80 3.63
N SER A 20 -9.06 -6.50 3.68
CA SER A 20 -10.41 -5.90 3.73
C SER A 20 -10.64 -5.07 4.98
N GLU A 21 -10.00 -5.42 6.09
CA GLU A 21 -10.07 -4.68 7.35
C GLU A 21 -9.16 -3.45 7.40
N LYS A 22 -8.36 -3.22 6.35
CA LYS A 22 -7.42 -2.09 6.27
C LYS A 22 -6.50 -2.03 7.48
N VAL A 23 -5.89 -3.17 7.82
CA VAL A 23 -4.95 -3.27 8.94
C VAL A 23 -3.71 -2.47 8.61
N PHE A 24 -3.29 -1.58 9.52
CA PHE A 24 -2.07 -0.80 9.35
C PHE A 24 -0.87 -1.72 9.18
N TYR A 25 -0.09 -1.48 8.13
CA TYR A 25 1.11 -2.25 7.84
C TYR A 25 2.37 -1.47 8.18
N LYS A 26 2.58 -0.33 7.52
CA LYS A 26 3.71 0.57 7.79
C LYS A 26 3.51 1.94 7.17
N GLU A 27 4.37 2.87 7.54
CA GLU A 27 4.52 4.17 6.92
C GLU A 27 5.79 4.21 6.06
N VAL A 28 5.72 4.87 4.90
CA VAL A 28 6.83 5.03 3.95
C VAL A 28 6.91 6.49 3.48
N THR A 29 8.09 6.95 3.09
CA THR A 29 8.29 8.31 2.55
C THR A 29 8.24 8.37 1.02
N GLU A 30 8.54 7.24 0.36
CA GLU A 30 8.42 7.11 -1.09
C GLU A 30 7.03 6.59 -1.48
N PRO A 31 6.53 6.92 -2.69
CA PRO A 31 5.21 6.46 -3.17
C PRO A 31 5.26 5.00 -3.64
N LYS A 32 5.94 4.14 -2.87
CA LYS A 32 6.12 2.71 -3.13
C LYS A 32 6.26 1.93 -1.84
N CYS A 33 5.80 0.68 -1.85
CA CYS A 33 5.89 -0.20 -0.71
C CYS A 33 6.10 -1.65 -1.12
N THR A 34 7.20 -2.22 -0.63
CA THR A 34 7.43 -3.67 -0.70
C THR A 34 6.65 -4.38 0.38
N LEU A 35 5.78 -5.29 -0.04
CA LEU A 35 4.98 -6.17 0.77
C LEU A 35 5.61 -7.56 0.86
N THR A 36 5.80 -8.03 2.10
CA THR A 36 6.32 -9.34 2.47
C THR A 36 5.25 -10.20 3.14
N GLY A 37 5.50 -11.52 3.21
CA GLY A 37 4.62 -12.48 3.89
C GLY A 37 3.32 -12.78 3.17
N ILE A 38 3.28 -12.61 1.84
CA ILE A 38 2.09 -12.84 1.03
C ILE A 38 2.26 -14.13 0.26
N ALA A 39 1.29 -15.01 0.36
CA ALA A 39 1.28 -16.24 -0.40
C ALA A 39 1.26 -15.94 -1.92
N PRO A 40 1.83 -16.83 -2.75
CA PRO A 40 1.70 -16.77 -4.20
C PRO A 40 0.23 -16.83 -4.66
N ASP A 41 -0.07 -16.33 -5.86
CA ASP A 41 -1.43 -16.27 -6.46
C ASP A 41 -2.53 -15.75 -5.51
N THR A 42 -2.18 -14.82 -4.63
CA THR A 42 -3.10 -14.24 -3.63
C THR A 42 -3.57 -12.88 -4.10
N LYS A 43 -4.89 -12.71 -4.27
CA LYS A 43 -5.48 -11.37 -4.42
C LYS A 43 -5.32 -10.62 -3.11
N LEU A 44 -4.78 -9.42 -3.19
CA LEU A 44 -4.54 -8.54 -2.05
C LEU A 44 -5.16 -7.18 -2.32
N THR A 45 -5.82 -6.67 -1.29
CA THR A 45 -6.28 -5.29 -1.24
C THR A 45 -5.30 -4.47 -0.40
N VAL A 46 -4.79 -3.39 -0.96
CA VAL A 46 -3.91 -2.43 -0.28
C VAL A 46 -4.61 -1.09 -0.23
N ASN A 47 -4.61 -0.44 0.91
CA ASN A 47 -5.14 0.92 1.05
C ASN A 47 -3.99 1.85 1.40
N VAL A 48 -3.93 3.02 0.76
CA VAL A 48 -2.86 4.01 0.97
C VAL A 48 -3.47 5.36 1.26
N SER A 49 -2.98 6.04 2.29
CA SER A 49 -3.28 7.45 2.58
C SER A 49 -2.00 8.27 2.55
N ALA A 50 -2.09 9.50 2.05
CA ALA A 50 -1.03 10.49 2.13
C ALA A 50 -1.07 11.18 3.49
N VAL A 51 0.10 11.51 4.03
CA VAL A 51 0.23 12.20 5.31
C VAL A 51 1.12 13.43 5.13
N ASN A 52 0.70 14.54 5.73
CA ASN A 52 1.50 15.76 5.87
C ASN A 52 1.17 16.47 7.19
N SER A 53 1.66 17.71 7.36
CA SER A 53 1.42 18.51 8.57
C SER A 53 -0.05 18.86 8.83
N ALA A 54 -0.92 18.80 7.81
CA ALA A 54 -2.35 19.00 7.95
C ALA A 54 -3.10 17.72 8.37
N GLY A 55 -2.44 16.55 8.33
CA GLY A 55 -2.99 15.27 8.74
C GLY A 55 -2.94 14.21 7.64
N GLU A 56 -3.83 13.23 7.75
CA GLU A 56 -3.95 12.08 6.86
C GLU A 56 -5.09 12.27 5.85
N SER A 57 -4.84 11.96 4.59
CA SER A 57 -5.83 12.02 3.51
C SER A 57 -6.83 10.86 3.59
N PRO A 58 -7.95 10.91 2.84
CA PRO A 58 -8.71 9.73 2.53
C PRO A 58 -7.83 8.63 1.92
N MET A 59 -8.19 7.36 2.20
CA MET A 59 -7.49 6.21 1.65
C MET A 59 -7.90 5.94 0.20
N THR A 60 -6.92 5.60 -0.63
CA THR A 60 -7.13 5.03 -1.96
C THR A 60 -6.89 3.53 -1.91
N GLU A 61 -7.81 2.76 -2.49
CA GLU A 61 -7.68 1.31 -2.62
C GLU A 61 -6.93 0.93 -3.88
N ILE A 62 -6.01 -0.02 -3.75
CA ILE A 62 -5.22 -0.61 -4.82
C ILE A 62 -5.43 -2.12 -4.72
N GLU A 63 -6.09 -2.69 -5.73
CA GLU A 63 -6.20 -4.13 -5.88
C GLU A 63 -4.97 -4.68 -6.61
N THR A 64 -4.36 -5.72 -6.07
CA THR A 64 -3.22 -6.37 -6.71
C THR A 64 -3.24 -7.89 -6.47
N ARG A 65 -2.41 -8.63 -7.21
CA ARG A 65 -2.27 -10.08 -7.06
C ARG A 65 -0.82 -10.49 -7.19
N THR A 66 -0.33 -11.32 -6.28
CA THR A 66 1.01 -11.90 -6.38
C THR A 66 1.10 -12.84 -7.58
N LYS A 67 2.26 -12.92 -8.23
CA LYS A 67 2.48 -13.92 -9.28
C LYS A 67 2.32 -15.33 -8.68
N PRO A 68 1.78 -16.30 -9.43
CA PRO A 68 1.82 -17.71 -9.03
C PRO A 68 3.26 -18.19 -8.80
N VAL A 69 3.44 -19.23 -8.01
CA VAL A 69 4.73 -19.96 -8.00
C VAL A 69 4.89 -20.57 -9.39
N GLU A 70 5.94 -20.18 -10.11
CA GLU A 70 6.29 -20.88 -11.34
C GLU A 70 6.71 -22.31 -11.00
N ALA A 71 6.12 -23.28 -11.71
CA ALA A 71 6.31 -24.72 -11.50
C ALA A 71 7.65 -25.24 -12.03
#